data_AF-A0A6P7HF33-F1
#
_entry.id   AF-A0A6P7HF33-F1
#
_cell.length_a   1.000
_cell.length_b   1.000
_cell.length_c   1.000
_cell.angle_alpha   90.00
_cell.angle_beta   90.00
_cell.angle_gamma   90.00
#
_symmetry.space_group_name_H-M   'P 1'
#
loop_
_entity.id
_entity.type
_entity.pdbx_description
1 polymer ?
#
loop_
_entity_poly.entity_id
_entity_poly.type
_entity_poly.pdbx_seq_one_letter_code
_entity_poly.pdbx_strand_id
1 'polypeptide(L)'
;TLSLYTKIPHAHVKHYHIKTNARGEYYLSEKHCCNSIPDLINYHKHNSGGLASRLKTSPCDRPAPATAGLSHDKWEIDHNELMLLEELGSGQFGVVRRGKWRGSIDVAVKMMKEGTMSEDDFIDEAKVMT
;
A
#
# COMPACT_ATOMS: atom_id res chain seq x y z
N THR A 1 -2.07 -12.34 12.67
CA THR A 1 -1.34 -13.55 12.23
C THR A 1 0.10 -13.18 11.94
N LEU A 2 1.03 -14.12 12.09
CA LEU A 2 2.43 -13.99 11.64
C LEU A 2 2.65 -14.88 10.42
N SER A 3 3.16 -14.32 9.34
CA SER A 3 3.42 -15.05 8.08
C SER A 3 4.91 -15.28 7.91
N LEU A 4 5.32 -16.54 7.71
CA LEU A 4 6.71 -16.95 7.54
C LEU A 4 6.91 -17.60 6.17
N TYR A 5 7.78 -17.01 5.35
CA TYR A 5 8.23 -17.63 4.10
C TYR A 5 9.38 -18.61 4.38
N THR A 6 9.26 -19.85 3.92
CA THR A 6 10.30 -20.86 4.00
C THR A 6 10.59 -21.45 2.62
N LYS A 7 11.86 -21.78 2.35
CA LYS A 7 12.31 -22.38 1.09
C LYS A 7 12.47 -23.90 1.14
N ILE A 8 12.33 -24.51 2.32
CA ILE A 8 12.62 -25.94 2.54
C ILE A 8 11.33 -26.65 2.98
N PRO A 9 10.96 -27.80 2.39
CA PRO A 9 11.58 -28.45 1.21
C PRO A 9 11.28 -27.71 -0.11
N HIS A 10 10.20 -26.91 -0.14
CA HIS A 10 9.82 -26.04 -1.25
C HIS A 10 9.41 -24.66 -0.73
N ALA A 11 9.44 -23.66 -1.61
CA ALA A 11 8.99 -22.30 -1.33
C ALA A 11 7.49 -22.26 -0.97
N HIS A 12 7.17 -21.90 0.27
CA HIS A 12 5.79 -21.67 0.70
C HIS A 12 5.72 -20.71 1.89
N VAL A 13 4.52 -20.18 2.14
CA VAL A 13 4.23 -19.32 3.30
C VAL A 13 3.46 -20.14 4.33
N LYS A 14 3.92 -20.11 5.59
CA LYS A 14 3.20 -20.63 6.74
C LYS A 14 2.60 -19.49 7.55
N HIS A 15 1.32 -19.60 7.88
CA HIS A 15 0.62 -18.62 8.70
C HIS A 15 0.44 -19.18 10.11
N TYR A 16 0.91 -18.42 11.10
CA TYR A 16 0.77 -18.74 12.51
C TYR A 16 -0.21 -17.75 13.16
N HIS A 17 -1.22 -18.26 13.84
CA HIS A 17 -2.13 -17.42 14.63
C HIS A 17 -1.39 -16.95 15.89
N ILE A 18 -1.31 -15.63 16.07
CA ILE A 18 -0.92 -15.04 17.35
C ILE A 18 -2.16 -15.12 18.23
N LYS A 19 -2.08 -15.91 19.28
CA LYS A 19 -3.15 -16.08 20.26
C LYS A 19 -2.88 -15.19 21.47
N THR A 20 -3.92 -14.95 22.24
CA THR A 20 -3.85 -14.21 23.51
C THR A 20 -4.39 -15.11 24.62
N ASN A 21 -3.70 -15.17 25.74
CA ASN A 21 -4.16 -15.95 26.90
C ASN A 21 -5.05 -15.09 27.84
N ALA A 22 -5.55 -15.70 28.93
CA ALA A 22 -6.41 -15.00 29.90
C ALA A 22 -5.72 -13.84 30.64
N ARG A 23 -4.38 -13.77 30.60
CA ARG A 23 -3.58 -12.68 31.19
C ARG A 23 -3.32 -11.53 30.21
N GLY A 24 -3.78 -11.64 28.97
CA GLY A 24 -3.52 -10.65 27.92
C GLY A 24 -2.17 -10.81 27.23
N GLU A 25 -1.44 -11.90 27.48
CA GLU A 25 -0.13 -12.14 26.87
C GLU A 25 -0.29 -12.81 25.50
N TYR A 26 0.58 -12.44 24.56
CA TYR A 26 0.60 -12.93 23.18
C TYR A 26 1.51 -14.15 23.04
N TYR A 27 1.09 -15.12 22.23
CA TYR A 27 1.91 -16.31 21.97
C TYR A 27 1.64 -16.94 20.58
N LEU A 28 2.68 -17.58 20.02
CA LEU A 28 2.57 -18.46 18.84
C LEU A 28 2.58 -19.95 19.24
N SER A 29 3.14 -20.24 20.42
CA SER A 29 3.24 -21.56 21.04
C SER A 29 3.05 -21.34 22.54
N GLU A 30 2.26 -22.19 23.21
CA GLU A 30 1.96 -22.06 24.65
C GLU A 30 3.21 -22.10 25.53
N LYS A 31 4.34 -22.55 24.99
CA LYS A 31 5.65 -22.57 25.65
C LYS A 31 6.27 -21.19 25.87
N HIS A 32 5.83 -20.16 25.13
CA HIS A 32 6.38 -18.81 25.27
C HIS A 32 5.30 -17.74 25.08
N CYS A 33 4.99 -17.05 26.18
CA CYS A 33 4.08 -15.91 26.22
C CYS A 33 4.86 -14.62 26.36
N CYS A 34 4.42 -13.56 25.70
CA CYS A 34 5.05 -12.24 25.72
C CYS A 34 4.02 -11.15 26.01
N ASN A 35 4.44 -10.08 26.68
CA ASN A 35 3.57 -8.95 27.01
C ASN A 35 3.25 -8.06 25.79
N SER A 36 4.01 -8.16 24.70
CA SER A 36 3.83 -7.35 23.51
C SER A 36 4.16 -8.11 22.23
N ILE A 37 3.59 -7.68 21.10
CA ILE A 37 3.92 -8.20 19.77
C ILE A 37 5.41 -7.98 19.41
N PRO A 38 6.03 -6.82 19.69
CA PRO A 38 7.46 -6.62 19.50
C PRO A 38 8.33 -7.64 20.26
N ASP A 39 8.00 -7.95 21.52
CA ASP A 39 8.76 -8.92 22.33
C ASP A 39 8.63 -10.32 21.76
N LEU A 40 7.43 -10.72 21.34
CA LEU A 40 7.16 -11.98 20.66
C LEU A 40 7.99 -12.10 19.37
N ILE A 41 8.04 -11.04 18.57
CA ILE A 41 8.87 -10.99 17.36
C ILE A 41 10.36 -11.10 17.73
N ASN A 42 10.81 -10.36 18.75
CA ASN A 42 12.20 -10.36 19.18
C ASN A 42 12.67 -11.73 19.69
N TYR A 43 11.84 -12.40 20.49
CA TYR A 43 12.10 -13.78 20.90
C TYR A 43 12.22 -14.70 19.68
N HIS A 44 11.24 -14.66 18.78
CA HIS A 44 11.21 -15.57 17.63
C HIS A 44 12.27 -15.27 16.56
N LYS A 45 12.92 -14.10 16.60
CA LYS A 45 14.14 -13.81 15.82
C LYS A 45 15.34 -14.64 16.27
N HIS A 46 15.46 -14.87 17.58
CA HIS A 46 16.59 -15.56 18.21
C HIS A 46 16.32 -17.04 18.47
N ASN A 47 15.05 -17.44 18.60
CA ASN A 47 14.64 -18.82 18.86
C ASN A 47 13.46 -19.20 17.95
N SER A 48 13.50 -20.34 17.25
CA SER A 48 12.34 -20.72 16.42
C SER A 48 11.10 -21.03 17.25
N GLY A 49 11.23 -21.52 18.49
CA GLY A 49 10.11 -21.66 19.43
C GLY A 49 8.93 -22.50 18.91
N GLY A 50 9.17 -23.42 17.97
CA GLY A 50 8.13 -24.22 17.30
C GLY A 50 7.72 -23.72 15.89
N LEU A 51 8.25 -22.59 15.44
CA LEU A 51 8.10 -22.13 14.05
C LEU A 51 9.00 -22.96 13.11
N ALA A 52 8.63 -22.99 11.83
CA ALA A 52 9.40 -23.71 10.80
C ALA A 52 10.83 -23.17 10.63
N SER A 53 11.07 -21.92 10.99
CA SER A 53 12.40 -21.31 11.12
C SER A 53 12.32 -20.11 12.06
N ARG A 54 13.47 -19.60 12.49
CA ARG A 54 13.51 -18.32 13.21
C ARG A 54 13.03 -17.19 12.30
N LEU A 55 12.46 -16.15 12.88
CA LEU A 55 12.14 -14.93 12.15
C LEU A 55 13.43 -14.28 11.67
N LYS A 56 13.55 -14.15 10.36
CA LYS A 56 14.61 -13.36 9.74
C LYS A 56 14.13 -11.92 9.56
N THR A 57 14.88 -11.14 8.80
CA THR A 57 14.55 -9.76 8.43
C THR A 57 13.09 -9.66 7.97
N SER A 58 12.38 -8.66 8.48
CA SER A 58 11.04 -8.34 8.01
C SER A 58 11.08 -8.12 6.49
N PRO A 59 10.14 -8.66 5.72
CA PRO A 59 10.00 -8.30 4.31
C PRO A 59 9.48 -6.86 4.26
N CYS A 60 10.38 -5.88 4.22
CA CYS A 60 10.01 -4.48 4.20
C CYS A 60 10.88 -3.71 3.22
N ASP A 61 10.42 -3.71 1.97
CA ASP A 61 10.50 -2.57 1.04
C ASP A 61 9.13 -2.49 0.33
N ARG A 62 8.04 -2.51 1.10
CA ARG A 62 6.74 -2.22 0.48
C ARG A 62 6.70 -0.72 0.26
N PRO A 63 6.50 -0.23 -0.99
CA PRO A 63 6.23 1.18 -1.20
C PRO A 63 5.04 1.57 -0.33
N ALA A 64 5.10 2.77 0.24
CA ALA A 64 4.01 3.32 1.03
C ALA A 64 2.70 3.17 0.24
N PRO A 65 1.59 2.74 0.87
CA PRO A 65 0.31 2.67 0.20
C PRO A 65 -0.03 4.06 -0.36
N ALA A 66 -0.69 4.10 -1.52
CA ALA A 66 -1.22 5.35 -2.06
C ALA A 66 -2.11 5.99 -0.98
N THR A 67 -1.85 7.26 -0.66
CA THR A 67 -2.66 8.00 0.31
C THR A 67 -4.07 8.19 -0.25
N ALA A 68 -5.06 8.32 0.64
CA ALA A 68 -6.43 8.63 0.25
C ALA A 68 -6.49 10.05 -0.34
N GLY A 69 -6.29 10.13 -1.66
CA GLY A 69 -6.31 11.39 -2.40
C GLY A 69 -5.12 12.31 -2.14
N LEU A 70 -5.07 13.36 -2.95
CA LEU A 70 -4.08 14.43 -2.91
C LEU A 70 -4.47 15.51 -1.88
N SER A 71 -5.75 15.64 -1.54
CA SER A 71 -6.27 16.59 -0.56
C SER A 71 -7.48 16.02 0.18
N HIS A 72 -7.61 16.37 1.46
CA HIS A 72 -8.82 16.13 2.24
C HIS A 72 -9.89 17.13 1.75
N ASP A 73 -10.99 16.62 1.18
CA ASP A 73 -12.20 17.37 0.83
C ASP A 73 -12.14 18.38 -0.34
N LYS A 74 -11.02 18.48 -1.08
CA LYS A 74 -10.93 19.34 -2.28
C LYS A 74 -10.34 18.60 -3.48
N TRP A 75 -11.20 18.25 -4.44
CA TRP A 75 -10.81 17.56 -5.69
C TRP A 75 -10.30 18.50 -6.78
N GLU A 76 -10.68 19.78 -6.73
CA GLU A 76 -10.18 20.82 -7.64
C GLU A 76 -8.82 21.35 -7.17
N ILE A 77 -7.82 21.24 -8.05
CA ILE A 77 -6.46 21.76 -7.83
C ILE A 77 -6.22 22.99 -8.71
N ASP A 78 -5.39 23.91 -8.23
CA ASP A 78 -4.90 25.02 -9.07
C ASP A 78 -4.00 24.44 -10.18
N HIS A 79 -4.26 24.83 -11.43
CA HIS A 79 -3.46 24.43 -12.57
C HIS A 79 -1.97 24.76 -12.40
N ASN A 80 -1.63 25.84 -11.68
CA ASN A 80 -0.25 26.23 -11.40
C ASN A 80 0.49 25.25 -10.47
N GLU A 81 -0.24 24.43 -9.72
CA GLU A 81 0.35 23.36 -8.90
C GLU A 81 0.71 22.13 -9.75
N LEU A 82 0.30 22.07 -11.02
CA LEU A 82 0.48 20.92 -11.89
C LEU A 82 1.47 21.21 -13.02
N MET A 83 2.61 20.51 -12.99
CA MET A 83 3.57 20.52 -14.08
C MET A 83 3.30 19.34 -15.01
N LEU A 84 2.95 19.62 -16.28
CA LEU A 84 2.84 18.59 -17.32
C LEU A 84 4.23 18.24 -17.87
N LEU A 85 4.53 16.95 -17.94
CA LEU A 85 5.76 16.40 -18.48
C LEU A 85 5.45 15.64 -19.78
N GLU A 86 6.20 14.58 -20.07
CA GLU A 86 6.08 13.82 -21.31
C GLU A 86 4.72 13.11 -21.47
N GLU A 87 4.34 12.85 -22.72
CA GLU A 87 3.19 12.01 -23.04
C GLU A 87 3.49 10.55 -22.71
N LEU A 88 2.56 9.91 -22.00
CA LEU A 88 2.58 8.48 -21.69
C LEU A 88 1.74 7.66 -22.68
N GLY A 89 0.74 8.29 -23.30
CA GLY A 89 -0.04 7.68 -24.37
C GLY A 89 -1.23 8.54 -24.81
N SER A 90 -1.87 8.15 -25.89
CA SER A 90 -3.03 8.85 -26.45
C SER A 90 -4.09 7.87 -26.96
N GLY A 91 -5.35 8.32 -26.98
CA GLY A 91 -6.49 7.52 -27.40
C GLY A 91 -7.60 8.35 -28.02
N GLN A 92 -8.77 7.73 -28.17
CA GLN A 92 -9.97 8.35 -28.74
C GLN A 92 -10.37 9.62 -27.98
N PHE A 93 -10.41 9.55 -26.65
CA PHE A 93 -10.97 10.61 -25.79
C PHE A 93 -9.95 11.66 -25.33
N GLY A 94 -8.65 11.41 -25.52
CA GLY A 94 -7.66 12.24 -24.84
C GLY A 94 -6.22 11.78 -24.97
N VAL A 95 -5.37 12.47 -24.22
CA VAL A 95 -3.94 12.20 -24.06
C VAL A 95 -3.64 12.05 -22.57
N VAL A 96 -2.81 11.08 -22.22
CA VAL A 96 -2.29 10.90 -20.86
C VAL A 96 -0.84 11.37 -20.83
N ARG A 97 -0.54 12.28 -19.90
CA ARG A 97 0.82 12.77 -19.66
C ARG A 97 1.30 12.41 -18.26
N ARG A 98 2.61 12.25 -18.11
CA ARG A 98 3.23 12.28 -16.79
C ARG A 98 3.15 13.71 -16.29
N GLY A 99 2.97 13.90 -14.99
CA GLY A 99 3.02 15.21 -14.38
C GLY A 99 3.61 15.18 -12.98
N LYS A 100 3.90 16.36 -12.46
CA LYS A 100 4.24 16.58 -11.05
C LYS A 100 3.26 17.54 -10.41
N TRP A 101 2.57 17.08 -9.39
CA TRP A 101 1.74 17.92 -8.54
C TRP A 101 2.58 18.46 -7.36
N ARG A 102 2.49 19.77 -7.09
CA ARG A 102 3.25 20.49 -6.06
C ARG A 102 4.77 20.24 -6.13
N GLY A 103 5.28 20.07 -7.35
CA GLY A 103 6.70 19.87 -7.65
C GLY A 103 7.32 18.54 -7.19
N SER A 104 6.58 17.70 -6.46
CA SER A 104 7.16 16.50 -5.82
C SER A 104 6.35 15.22 -6.01
N ILE A 105 5.04 15.32 -6.23
CA ILE A 105 4.16 14.16 -6.30
C ILE A 105 3.98 13.77 -7.77
N ASP A 106 4.51 12.61 -8.16
CA ASP A 106 4.34 12.09 -9.51
C ASP A 106 2.88 11.67 -9.74
N VAL A 107 2.30 12.17 -10.83
CA VAL A 107 0.90 11.95 -11.20
C VAL A 107 0.78 11.60 -12.68
N ALA A 108 -0.32 10.93 -13.05
CA ALA A 108 -0.74 10.79 -14.44
C ALA A 108 -1.89 11.77 -14.69
N VAL A 109 -1.79 12.59 -15.74
CA VAL A 109 -2.78 13.60 -16.09
C VAL A 109 -3.45 13.19 -17.40
N LYS A 110 -4.73 12.83 -17.34
CA LYS A 110 -5.55 12.56 -18.52
C LYS A 110 -6.22 13.86 -18.97
N MET A 111 -5.80 14.36 -20.13
CA MET A 111 -6.36 15.52 -20.79
C MET A 111 -7.40 15.08 -21.83
N MET A 112 -8.59 15.67 -21.80
CA MET A 112 -9.65 15.39 -22.77
C MET A 112 -9.44 16.23 -24.04
N LYS A 113 -9.75 15.65 -25.21
CA LYS A 113 -9.75 16.40 -26.48
C LYS A 113 -11.04 17.21 -26.61
N GLU A 114 -10.95 18.40 -27.20
CA GLU A 114 -12.13 19.22 -27.50
C GLU A 114 -13.15 18.42 -28.33
N GLY A 115 -14.44 18.58 -28.00
CA GLY A 115 -15.54 17.92 -28.69
C GLY A 115 -15.76 16.44 -28.34
N THR A 116 -14.97 15.86 -27.43
CA THR A 116 -15.18 14.46 -26.98
C THR A 116 -16.18 14.32 -25.84
N MET A 117 -16.42 15.39 -25.09
CA MET A 117 -17.30 15.43 -23.93
C MET A 117 -17.70 16.88 -23.63
N SER A 118 -18.87 17.10 -23.02
CA SER A 118 -19.22 18.42 -22.45
C SER A 118 -18.48 18.63 -21.12
N GLU A 119 -18.31 19.89 -20.71
CA GLU A 119 -17.67 20.23 -19.42
C GLU A 119 -18.51 19.73 -18.23
N ASP A 120 -19.84 19.83 -18.35
CA ASP A 120 -20.77 19.36 -17.32
C ASP A 120 -20.70 17.83 -17.15
N ASP A 121 -20.74 17.06 -18.24
CA ASP A 121 -20.64 15.61 -18.17
C ASP A 121 -19.28 15.16 -17.61
N PHE A 122 -18.20 15.88 -17.93
CA PHE A 122 -16.85 15.60 -17.41
C PHE A 122 -16.78 15.78 -15.88
N ILE A 123 -17.35 16.87 -15.37
CA ILE A 123 -17.39 17.16 -13.93
C ILE A 123 -18.24 16.11 -13.20
N ASP A 124 -19.37 15.71 -13.77
CA ASP A 124 -20.26 14.72 -13.14
C ASP A 124 -19.67 13.32 -13.14
N GLU A 125 -18.97 12.90 -14.20
CA GLU A 125 -18.21 11.65 -14.17
C GLU A 125 -17.10 11.68 -13.11
N ALA A 126 -16.37 12.79 -12.99
CA ALA A 126 -15.30 12.92 -12.00
C ALA A 126 -15.79 12.77 -10.55
N LYS A 127 -17.00 13.25 -10.23
CA LYS A 127 -17.62 13.10 -8.90
C LYS A 127 -17.92 11.64 -8.54
N VAL A 128 -18.25 10.81 -9.53
CA VAL A 128 -18.60 9.38 -9.33
C VAL A 128 -17.36 8.51 -9.04
N MET A 129 -16.17 8.96 -9.44
CA MET A 129 -14.92 8.19 -9.33
C MET A 129 -14.22 8.30 -7.95
N THR A 130 -14.93 8.76 -6.92
CA THR A 130 -14.40 9.00 -5.55
C THR A 130 -14.64 7.83 -4.60
#